data_AF-A0A1Q3CQE3-F1
#
_entry.id   AF-A0A1Q3CQE3-F1
#
_cell.length_a   1.000
_cell.length_b   1.000
_cell.length_c   1.000
_cell.angle_alpha   90.00
_cell.angle_beta   90.00
_cell.angle_gamma   90.00
#
_symmetry.space_group_name_H-M   'P 1'
#
loop_
_entity.id
_entity.type
_entity.pdbx_description
1 polymer ?
#
loop_
_entity_poly.entity_id
_entity_poly.type
_entity_poly.pdbx_seq_one_letter_code
_entity_poly.pdbx_strand_id
1 'polypeptide(L)'
;MLCTLHTQLIKQIKIFAKEIPCLHLPIPEAQKIVETDASNIDYGGILKQKINNKEQLIQYTSGTWNNAQRNYATVKKENLAIVLCIQKFHFHFTSSYHSLLINLLWLRTIYMRTASRQCGSFSI
;
A
#
# COMPACT_ATOMS: atom_id res chain seq x y z
N MET A 1 18.03 -27.77 -20.06
CA MET A 1 17.00 -27.79 -18.99
C MET A 1 16.70 -26.41 -18.40
N LEU A 2 17.65 -25.47 -18.27
CA LEU A 2 17.41 -24.10 -17.79
C LEU A 2 16.53 -23.21 -18.71
N CYS A 3 16.56 -23.45 -20.03
CA CYS A 3 15.82 -22.65 -21.02
C CYS A 3 14.27 -22.78 -20.90
N THR A 4 13.78 -23.94 -20.45
CA THR A 4 12.33 -24.18 -20.29
C THR A 4 11.77 -23.50 -19.04
N LEU A 5 12.54 -23.45 -17.94
CA LEU A 5 12.13 -22.78 -16.70
C LEU A 5 11.91 -21.29 -16.90
N HIS A 6 12.86 -20.61 -17.55
CA HIS A 6 12.73 -19.18 -17.85
C HIS A 6 11.49 -18.89 -18.71
N THR A 7 11.24 -19.74 -19.71
CA THR A 7 10.07 -19.64 -20.57
C THR A 7 8.76 -19.85 -19.80
N GLN A 8 8.73 -20.80 -18.84
CA GLN A 8 7.58 -21.03 -17.97
C GLN A 8 7.31 -19.84 -17.03
N LEU A 9 8.35 -19.26 -16.42
CA LEU A 9 8.23 -18.08 -15.57
C LEU A 9 7.65 -16.88 -16.33
N ILE A 10 8.14 -16.62 -17.55
CA ILE A 10 7.61 -15.54 -18.39
C ILE A 10 6.12 -15.78 -18.71
N LYS A 11 5.72 -17.03 -19.00
CA LYS A 11 4.30 -17.35 -19.25
C LYS A 11 3.43 -17.07 -18.02
N GLN A 12 3.92 -17.42 -16.82
CA GLN A 12 3.20 -17.12 -15.58
C GLN A 12 3.06 -15.62 -15.35
N ILE A 13 4.15 -14.85 -15.50
CA ILE A 13 4.12 -13.38 -15.36
C ILE A 13 3.14 -12.76 -16.35
N LYS A 14 3.11 -13.25 -17.60
CA LYS A 14 2.15 -12.78 -18.62
C LYS A 14 0.69 -13.06 -18.24
N ILE A 15 0.41 -14.16 -17.55
CA ILE A 15 -0.93 -14.47 -17.05
C ILE A 15 -1.28 -13.48 -15.93
N PHE A 16 -0.42 -13.29 -14.94
CA PHE A 16 -0.66 -12.35 -13.85
C PHE A 16 -0.84 -10.91 -14.32
N ALA A 17 -0.06 -10.49 -15.33
CA ALA A 17 -0.17 -9.15 -15.89
C ALA A 17 -1.54 -8.86 -16.53
N LYS A 18 -2.27 -9.88 -17.01
CA LYS A 18 -3.61 -9.72 -17.57
C LYS A 18 -4.68 -9.48 -16.50
N GLU A 19 -4.45 -9.95 -15.28
CA GLU A 19 -5.38 -9.82 -14.15
C GLU A 19 -5.21 -8.49 -13.39
N ILE A 20 -4.21 -7.66 -13.76
CA ILE A 20 -4.00 -6.37 -13.13
C ILE A 20 -5.18 -5.44 -13.48
N PRO A 21 -5.86 -4.86 -12.47
CA PRO A 21 -7.00 -4.00 -12.72
C PRO A 21 -6.59 -2.73 -13.47
N CYS A 22 -7.48 -2.24 -14.34
CA CYS A 22 -7.24 -1.01 -15.10
C CYS A 22 -7.14 0.21 -14.19
N LEU A 23 -6.20 1.11 -14.51
CA LEU A 23 -6.07 2.41 -13.86
C LEU A 23 -7.17 3.36 -14.35
N HIS A 24 -7.68 4.18 -13.44
CA HIS A 24 -8.71 5.19 -13.69
C HIS A 24 -8.12 6.59 -13.64
N LEU A 25 -8.73 7.50 -14.38
CA LEU A 25 -8.34 8.91 -14.34
C LEU A 25 -8.77 9.54 -12.99
N PRO A 26 -7.89 10.37 -12.39
CA PRO A 26 -8.18 11.02 -11.13
C PRO A 26 -9.29 12.06 -11.29
N ILE A 27 -10.35 11.96 -10.49
CA ILE A 27 -11.40 12.98 -10.38
C ILE A 27 -11.05 13.89 -9.21
N PRO A 28 -10.95 15.22 -9.40
CA PRO A 28 -10.53 16.14 -8.33
C PRO A 28 -11.40 16.05 -7.08
N GLU A 29 -12.73 16.04 -7.27
CA GLU A 29 -13.74 16.08 -6.21
C GLU A 29 -13.95 14.73 -5.49
N ALA A 30 -13.39 13.65 -6.01
CA ALA A 30 -13.56 12.33 -5.41
C ALA A 30 -12.69 12.17 -4.15
N GLN A 31 -13.21 11.45 -3.16
CA GLN A 31 -12.46 11.10 -1.96
C GLN A 31 -11.28 10.18 -2.32
N LYS A 32 -10.09 10.52 -1.82
CA LYS A 32 -8.86 9.76 -2.09
C LYS A 32 -8.51 8.87 -0.91
N ILE A 33 -8.12 7.65 -1.24
CA ILE A 33 -7.72 6.62 -0.27
C ILE A 33 -6.31 6.19 -0.65
N VAL A 34 -5.38 6.31 0.29
CA VAL A 34 -4.02 5.81 0.12
C VAL A 34 -3.86 4.61 1.02
N GLU A 35 -3.49 3.49 0.42
CA GLU A 35 -3.11 2.29 1.16
C GLU A 35 -1.61 2.11 1.02
N THR A 36 -0.93 1.88 2.14
CA THR A 36 0.51 1.67 2.13
C THR A 36 0.87 0.39 2.84
N ASP A 37 1.90 -0.24 2.31
CA ASP A 37 2.53 -1.43 2.85
C ASP A 37 4.04 -1.18 2.98
N ALA A 38 4.64 -1.70 4.04
CA ALA A 38 6.07 -1.63 4.30
C ALA A 38 6.57 -3.01 4.72
N SER A 39 7.54 -3.52 3.97
CA SER A 39 8.28 -4.73 4.31
C SER A 39 9.64 -4.38 4.91
N ASN A 40 10.42 -5.41 5.25
CA ASN A 40 11.80 -5.21 5.70
C ASN A 40 12.73 -4.71 4.60
N ILE A 41 12.38 -4.89 3.32
CA ILE A 41 13.24 -4.65 2.16
C ILE A 41 12.76 -3.48 1.33
N ASP A 42 11.44 -3.30 1.23
CA ASP A 42 10.79 -2.34 0.35
C ASP A 42 9.48 -1.78 0.97
N TYR A 43 8.87 -0.86 0.23
CA TYR A 43 7.54 -0.33 0.50
C TYR A 43 6.71 -0.30 -0.78
N GLY A 44 5.40 -0.32 -0.59
CA GLY A 44 4.39 -0.21 -1.62
C GLY A 44 3.28 0.74 -1.20
N GLY A 45 2.62 1.32 -2.19
CA GLY A 45 1.45 2.14 -1.97
C GLY A 45 0.50 2.10 -3.16
N ILE A 46 -0.77 2.27 -2.87
CA ILE A 46 -1.83 2.31 -3.87
C ILE A 46 -2.68 3.56 -3.60
N LEU A 47 -2.87 4.36 -4.64
CA LEU A 47 -3.82 5.46 -4.64
C LEU A 47 -5.13 5.00 -5.28
N LYS A 48 -6.21 5.13 -4.51
CA LYS A 48 -7.58 4.85 -4.94
C LYS A 48 -8.44 6.10 -4.79
N GLN A 49 -9.52 6.18 -5.55
CA GLN A 49 -10.60 7.14 -5.36
C GLN A 49 -11.92 6.41 -5.10
N LYS A 50 -12.80 7.02 -4.32
CA LYS A 50 -14.13 6.51 -4.05
C LYS A 50 -15.16 7.34 -4.78
N ILE A 51 -15.86 6.73 -5.73
CA ILE A 51 -16.93 7.36 -6.53
C ILE A 51 -18.16 6.46 -6.48
N ASN A 52 -19.32 7.01 -6.12
CA ASN A 52 -20.58 6.27 -6.00
C ASN A 52 -20.43 4.98 -5.16
N ASN A 53 -19.68 5.08 -4.06
CA ASN A 53 -19.34 3.98 -3.15
C ASN A 53 -18.51 2.84 -3.77
N LYS A 54 -17.95 3.01 -4.98
CA LYS A 54 -17.00 2.09 -5.60
C LYS A 54 -15.57 2.63 -5.51
N GLU A 55 -14.63 1.76 -5.18
CA GLU A 55 -13.20 2.09 -5.18
C GLU A 55 -12.63 1.88 -6.58
N GLN A 56 -11.99 2.92 -7.10
CA GLN A 56 -11.30 2.91 -8.38
C GLN A 56 -9.83 3.16 -8.16
N LEU A 57 -9.00 2.34 -8.78
CA LEU A 57 -7.56 2.41 -8.63
C LEU A 57 -6.98 3.43 -9.61
N ILE A 58 -6.17 4.37 -9.12
CA ILE A 58 -5.60 5.46 -9.90
C ILE A 58 -4.14 5.16 -10.22
N GLN A 59 -3.35 4.85 -9.18
CA GLN A 59 -1.90 4.75 -9.33
C GLN A 59 -1.30 3.77 -8.32
N TYR A 60 -0.29 3.04 -8.78
CA TYR A 60 0.58 2.23 -7.94
C TYR A 60 1.89 2.96 -7.68
N THR A 61 2.46 2.71 -6.52
CA THR A 61 3.82 3.10 -6.22
C THR A 61 4.54 2.02 -5.42
N SER A 62 5.84 1.89 -5.64
CA SER A 62 6.70 1.03 -4.84
C SER A 62 8.11 1.60 -4.81
N GLY A 63 8.92 1.17 -3.87
CA GLY A 63 10.33 1.52 -3.78
C GLY A 63 11.06 0.66 -2.78
N THR A 64 12.37 0.57 -2.91
CA THR A 64 13.24 -0.18 -2.00
C THR A 64 13.84 0.74 -0.95
N TRP A 65 14.14 0.18 0.23
CA TRP A 65 14.82 0.91 1.28
C TRP A 65 16.31 1.06 0.98
N ASN A 66 16.88 2.21 1.32
CA ASN A 66 18.33 2.38 1.36
C ASN A 66 18.95 1.65 2.57
N ASN A 67 20.28 1.55 2.62
CA ASN A 67 20.99 0.84 3.69
C ASN A 67 20.62 1.30 5.10
N ALA A 68 20.45 2.61 5.30
CA ALA A 68 20.08 3.16 6.60
C ALA A 68 18.62 2.86 6.97
N GLN A 69 17.70 3.01 6.01
CA GLN A 69 16.26 2.78 6.18
C GLN A 69 15.94 1.32 6.49
N ARG A 70 16.71 0.36 5.95
CA ARG A 70 16.56 -1.07 6.27
C ARG A 70 16.73 -1.38 7.76
N ASN A 71 17.51 -0.57 8.48
CA ASN A 71 17.75 -0.75 9.91
C ASN A 71 16.72 -0.04 10.80
N TYR A 72 15.74 0.66 10.22
CA TYR A 72 14.69 1.29 11.02
C TYR A 72 13.75 0.25 11.64
N ALA A 73 13.22 0.58 12.82
CA ALA A 73 12.16 -0.20 13.44
C ALA A 73 10.91 -0.24 12.54
N THR A 74 10.11 -1.32 12.63
CA THR A 74 8.93 -1.53 11.78
C THR A 74 7.98 -0.34 11.75
N VAL A 75 7.66 0.24 12.91
CA VAL A 75 6.77 1.41 13.01
C VAL A 75 7.34 2.63 12.26
N LYS A 76 8.67 2.81 12.31
CA LYS A 76 9.33 3.91 11.59
C LYS A 76 9.35 3.67 10.08
N LYS A 77 9.45 2.41 9.63
CA LYS A 77 9.33 2.04 8.22
C LYS A 77 7.91 2.26 7.70
N GLU A 78 6.89 1.87 8.46
CA GLU A 78 5.49 2.11 8.11
C GLU A 78 5.21 3.61 7.94
N ASN A 79 5.60 4.44 8.91
CA ASN A 79 5.45 5.89 8.81
C ASN A 79 6.22 6.49 7.64
N LEU A 80 7.45 6.01 7.39
CA LEU A 80 8.24 6.47 6.25
C LEU A 80 7.60 6.07 4.91
N ALA A 81 7.02 4.87 4.81
CA ALA A 81 6.31 4.42 3.62
C ALA A 81 5.13 5.33 3.30
N ILE A 82 4.35 5.74 4.30
CA ILE A 82 3.25 6.70 4.15
C ILE A 82 3.76 8.00 3.53
N VAL A 83 4.79 8.59 4.14
CA VAL A 83 5.35 9.88 3.69
C VAL A 83 5.86 9.78 2.26
N LEU A 84 6.62 8.73 1.93
CA LEU A 84 7.17 8.52 0.58
C LEU A 84 6.08 8.28 -0.46
N CYS A 85 5.02 7.52 -0.12
CA CYS A 85 3.90 7.30 -1.02
C CYS A 85 3.15 8.61 -1.29
N ILE A 86 2.84 9.39 -0.24
CA ILE A 86 2.19 10.69 -0.38
C ILE A 86 3.03 11.65 -1.22
N GLN A 87 4.35 11.70 -1.00
CA GLN A 87 5.27 12.50 -1.79
C GLN A 87 5.23 12.14 -3.28
N LYS A 88 5.17 10.84 -3.60
CA LYS A 88 5.02 10.40 -4.99
C LYS A 88 3.65 10.72 -5.58
N PHE A 89 2.60 10.67 -4.76
CA PHE A 89 1.23 11.00 -5.15
C PHE A 89 0.92 12.52 -5.11
N HIS A 90 1.92 13.37 -4.81
CA HIS A 90 1.72 14.80 -4.59
C HIS A 90 0.90 15.48 -5.68
N PHE A 91 1.15 15.15 -6.95
CA PHE A 91 0.42 15.71 -8.10
C PHE A 91 -1.10 15.48 -8.01
N HIS A 92 -1.54 14.34 -7.48
CA HIS A 92 -2.96 14.03 -7.30
C HIS A 92 -3.59 14.77 -6.12
N PHE A 93 -2.79 15.29 -5.18
CA PHE A 93 -3.28 16.02 -4.00
C PHE A 93 -3.30 17.53 -4.20
N THR A 94 -2.43 18.10 -5.04
CA THR A 94 -2.38 19.55 -5.29
C THR A 94 -3.70 20.15 -5.79
N SER A 95 -4.53 19.35 -6.47
CA SER A 95 -5.80 19.81 -7.05
C SER A 95 -7.00 19.77 -6.10
N SER A 96 -6.87 19.24 -4.86
CA SER A 96 -8.04 19.08 -3.99
C SER A 96 -7.69 18.81 -2.52
N TYR A 97 -8.18 19.67 -1.64
CA TYR A 97 -8.06 19.62 -0.17
C TYR A 97 -8.98 18.56 0.49
N HIS A 98 -9.23 17.45 -0.20
CA HIS A 98 -10.21 16.46 0.22
C HIS A 98 -9.65 15.48 1.26
N SER A 99 -10.56 14.87 2.03
CA SER A 99 -10.26 13.91 3.10
C SER A 99 -9.44 12.72 2.58
N LEU A 100 -8.24 12.57 3.13
CA LEU A 100 -7.35 11.44 2.87
C LEU A 100 -7.60 10.37 3.92
N LEU A 101 -7.97 9.17 3.48
CA LEU A 101 -7.94 7.98 4.32
C LEU A 101 -6.64 7.22 4.09
N ILE A 102 -5.85 7.04 5.15
CA ILE A 102 -4.63 6.23 5.12
C ILE A 102 -4.94 4.87 5.75
N ASN A 103 -4.95 3.81 4.95
CA ASN A 103 -5.09 2.45 5.45
C ASN A 103 -3.71 1.79 5.55
N LEU A 104 -3.36 1.42 6.78
CA LEU A 104 -2.18 0.61 7.07
C LEU A 104 -2.63 -0.83 7.27
N LEU A 105 -2.52 -1.66 6.22
CA LEU A 105 -2.95 -3.06 6.26
C LEU A 105 -2.26 -3.84 7.40
N TRP A 106 -1.03 -3.50 7.75
CA TRP A 106 -0.29 -4.13 8.85
C TRP A 106 -0.70 -3.67 10.24
N LEU A 107 -0.96 -2.38 10.46
CA LEU A 107 -1.40 -1.88 11.77
C LEU A 107 -2.75 -2.47 12.18
N ARG A 108 -3.64 -2.77 11.23
CA ARG A 108 -4.88 -3.51 11.55
C ARG A 108 -4.59 -4.90 12.11
N THR A 109 -3.54 -5.56 11.64
CA THR A 109 -3.09 -6.88 12.13
C THR A 109 -2.39 -6.79 13.49
N ILE A 110 -1.57 -5.76 13.70
CA ILE A 110 -0.89 -5.52 14.99
C ILE A 110 -1.89 -5.09 16.06
N TYR A 111 -2.78 -4.13 15.77
CA TYR A 111 -3.80 -3.64 16.70
C TYR A 111 -4.71 -4.78 17.17
N MET A 112 -5.14 -5.67 16.26
CA MET A 112 -5.89 -6.88 16.62
C MET A 112 -5.06 -7.87 17.46
N ARG A 113 -3.75 -7.99 17.21
CA ARG A 113 -2.83 -8.82 18.03
C ARG A 113 -2.51 -8.24 19.40
N THR A 114 -2.52 -6.92 19.55
CA THR A 114 -2.36 -6.26 20.86
C THR A 114 -3.68 -6.22 21.63
N ALA A 115 -4.83 -6.08 20.95
CA ALA A 115 -6.15 -6.16 21.58
C ALA A 115 -6.45 -7.57 22.13
N SER A 116 -6.02 -8.64 21.45
CA SER A 116 -6.13 -10.02 21.95
C SER A 116 -5.16 -10.34 23.10
N ARG A 117 -4.17 -9.47 23.39
CA ARG A 117 -3.30 -9.59 24.57
C ARG A 117 -3.83 -8.85 25.81
N GLN A 118 -4.88 -8.03 25.68
CA GLN A 118 -5.50 -7.32 26.82
C GLN A 118 -6.80 -7.97 27.35
N CYS A 119 -7.33 -9.01 26.69
CA CYS A 119 -8.35 -9.87 27.31
C CYS A 119 -7.70 -10.96 28.16
N GLY A 120 -7.05 -10.55 29.25
CA GLY A 120 -6.49 -11.41 30.28
C GLY A 120 -6.79 -10.81 31.65
N SER A 121 -8.02 -11.03 32.12
CA SER A 121 -8.47 -10.98 33.52
C SER A 121 -8.11 -9.72 34.34
N PHE A 122 -9.01 -8.74 34.31
CA PHE A 122 -9.40 -8.03 35.53
C PHE A 122 -10.88 -8.32 35.77
N SER A 123 -11.16 -9.27 36.66
CA SER A 123 -12.45 -9.42 37.33
C SER A 123 -12.19 -9.37 38.81
N ILE A 124 -12.79 -8.35 39.44
CA ILE A 124 -13.08 -8.10 40.86
C ILE A 124 -11.89 -8.03 41.82
#